data_AF-A0A660Z372-F1
#
_entry.id   AF-A0A660Z372-F1
#
_cell.length_a   1.000
_cell.length_b   1.000
_cell.length_c   1.000
_cell.angle_alpha   90.00
_cell.angle_beta   90.00
_cell.angle_gamma   90.00
#
_symmetry.space_group_name_H-M   'P 1'
#
loop_
_entity.id
_entity.type
_entity.pdbx_description
1 polymer ?
#
loop_
_entity_poly.entity_id
_entity_poly.type
_entity_poly.pdbx_seq_one_letter_code
_entity_poly.pdbx_strand_id
1 'polypeptide(L)'
;MKRAMVLLPLMVTFLGAIWHSAPHDAGLMWLRITNYGTFGYQDACIWPRGSGESYIFGAGIWVGSLRRVEGVSAQLLSEIDSEATVIPLSSTSSFDSTGVVRIGDELIHYSGLADTCLLNCIRGFAGTAPTSHGAGEIVLAYRALMTVGYNPSNGSTEFVPGDLPNEPGYSDSLDRIYFSDNPADTTLWPLRDSLGNPIVLSSQDSYAMMNDEDSSHCSDPQFIKVMQVGYSWSYHY
;
A
#
# COMPACT_ATOMS: atom_id res chain seq x y z
N MET A 1 -24.49 58.99 8.30
CA MET A 1 -23.44 58.28 7.54
C MET A 1 -23.47 56.82 7.95
N LYS A 2 -23.97 55.92 7.10
CA LYS A 2 -24.03 54.47 7.40
C LYS A 2 -22.63 53.89 7.20
N ARG A 3 -22.01 53.40 8.28
CA ARG A 3 -20.73 52.69 8.19
C ARG A 3 -21.02 51.28 7.67
N ALA A 4 -20.63 51.02 6.42
CA ALA A 4 -20.63 49.67 5.88
C ALA A 4 -19.44 48.91 6.49
N MET A 5 -19.74 47.85 7.25
CA MET A 5 -18.73 46.92 7.74
C MET A 5 -18.43 45.95 6.60
N VAL A 6 -17.28 46.12 5.96
CA VAL A 6 -16.78 45.16 4.96
C VAL A 6 -16.10 44.03 5.73
N LEU A 7 -16.77 42.90 5.83
CA LEU A 7 -16.17 41.64 6.26
C LEU A 7 -15.39 41.07 5.06
N LEU A 8 -14.06 41.14 5.11
CA LEU A 8 -13.20 40.38 4.22
C LEU A 8 -13.07 38.97 4.81
N PRO A 9 -13.57 37.90 4.15
CA PRO A 9 -13.23 36.55 4.57
C PRO A 9 -11.74 36.37 4.27
N LEU A 10 -10.92 36.26 5.31
CA LEU A 10 -9.54 35.81 5.18
C LEU A 10 -9.59 34.31 4.85
N MET A 11 -9.59 33.98 3.56
CA MET A 11 -9.43 32.60 3.11
C MET A 11 -7.95 32.24 3.25
N VAL A 12 -7.57 31.75 4.43
CA VAL A 12 -6.24 31.17 4.66
C VAL A 12 -6.22 29.83 3.92
N THR A 13 -5.76 29.85 2.68
CA THR A 13 -5.44 28.64 1.93
C THR A 13 -4.03 28.22 2.35
N PHE A 14 -3.93 27.35 3.35
CA PHE A 14 -2.72 26.56 3.54
C PHE A 14 -2.70 25.50 2.42
N LEU A 15 -2.13 25.86 1.27
CA LEU A 15 -1.86 24.91 0.18
C LEU A 15 -0.49 24.25 0.46
N GLY A 16 -0.49 23.31 1.40
CA GLY A 16 0.63 22.44 1.78
C GLY A 16 0.06 21.08 2.20
N ALA A 17 0.78 20.01 1.87
CA ALA A 17 0.22 18.77 1.33
C ALA A 17 -0.78 17.99 2.19
N ILE A 18 -2.00 17.89 1.67
CA ILE A 18 -2.93 16.80 2.02
C ILE A 18 -2.94 15.79 0.88
N TRP A 19 -2.78 16.23 -0.38
CA TRP A 19 -2.68 15.38 -1.58
C TRP A 19 -1.86 16.12 -2.65
N HIS A 20 -0.53 16.08 -2.57
CA HIS A 20 0.34 16.81 -3.51
C HIS A 20 0.45 16.02 -4.82
N SER A 21 0.42 16.74 -5.95
CA SER A 21 0.78 16.18 -7.25
C SER A 21 1.62 17.18 -8.02
N ALA A 22 2.57 16.66 -8.81
CA ALA A 22 3.35 17.46 -9.73
C ALA A 22 3.82 16.61 -10.92
N PRO A 23 4.01 17.22 -12.09
CA PRO A 23 4.40 16.49 -13.28
C PRO A 23 5.90 16.22 -13.27
N HIS A 24 6.24 15.01 -13.65
CA HIS A 24 7.56 14.64 -14.11
C HIS A 24 7.62 14.87 -15.62
N ASP A 25 8.29 15.94 -16.05
CA ASP A 25 8.11 16.53 -17.39
C ASP A 25 9.40 16.78 -18.18
N ALA A 26 10.53 16.18 -17.79
CA ALA A 26 11.76 16.23 -18.56
C ALA A 26 11.66 15.42 -19.88
N GLY A 27 12.22 15.97 -20.96
CA GLY A 27 12.20 15.37 -22.30
C GLY A 27 10.85 15.44 -23.01
N LEU A 28 10.48 14.36 -23.73
CA LEU A 28 9.18 14.20 -24.39
C LEU A 28 8.17 13.45 -23.52
N MET A 29 8.45 13.22 -22.23
CA MET A 29 7.52 12.56 -21.31
C MET A 29 6.78 13.60 -20.47
N TRP A 30 5.52 13.32 -20.15
CA TRP A 30 4.79 13.99 -19.07
C TRP A 30 4.15 12.90 -18.22
N LEU A 31 4.51 12.81 -16.94
CA LEU A 31 3.98 11.81 -16.02
C LEU A 31 3.59 12.47 -14.69
N ARG A 32 2.32 12.41 -14.32
CA ARG A 32 1.88 12.89 -13.01
C ARG A 32 2.44 12.00 -11.89
N ILE A 33 3.14 12.60 -10.95
CA ILE A 33 3.54 11.98 -9.68
C ILE A 33 2.57 12.45 -8.60
N THR A 34 2.16 11.53 -7.71
CA THR A 34 1.33 11.83 -6.54
C THR A 34 1.95 11.20 -5.30
N ASN A 35 1.64 11.73 -4.11
CA ASN A 35 1.93 11.08 -2.83
C ASN A 35 0.68 10.42 -2.21
N TYR A 36 -0.37 10.23 -3.01
CA TYR A 36 -1.67 9.69 -2.57
C TYR A 36 -1.95 8.32 -3.20
N GLY A 37 -0.91 7.52 -3.46
CA GLY A 37 -1.01 6.18 -4.07
C GLY A 37 -1.43 6.13 -5.54
N THR A 38 -2.18 7.14 -6.01
CA THR A 38 -2.74 7.17 -7.36
C THR A 38 -1.63 7.40 -8.36
N PHE A 39 -1.41 6.43 -9.24
CA PHE A 39 -0.43 6.52 -10.30
C PHE A 39 -1.06 6.07 -11.62
N GLY A 40 -0.69 6.70 -12.74
CA GLY A 40 -1.25 6.36 -14.05
C GLY A 40 -2.78 6.52 -14.19
N TYR A 41 -3.41 7.40 -13.41
CA TYR A 41 -4.83 7.76 -13.50
C TYR A 41 -4.96 9.23 -13.91
N GLN A 42 -5.67 9.52 -15.01
CA GLN A 42 -5.83 10.85 -15.65
C GLN A 42 -4.49 11.55 -15.98
N ASP A 43 -4.26 11.84 -17.26
CA ASP A 43 -2.95 12.30 -17.77
C ASP A 43 -1.81 11.25 -17.56
N ALA A 44 -2.14 9.97 -17.65
CA ALA A 44 -1.23 8.86 -17.38
C ALA A 44 -0.12 8.77 -18.44
N CYS A 45 1.09 9.20 -18.08
CA CYS A 45 2.30 9.12 -18.90
C CYS A 45 2.07 9.51 -20.37
N ILE A 46 1.92 10.80 -20.66
CA ILE A 46 1.72 11.30 -22.03
C ILE A 46 3.06 11.31 -22.77
N TRP A 47 3.09 10.67 -23.95
CA TRP A 47 4.25 10.70 -24.84
C TRP A 47 3.85 10.70 -26.32
N PRO A 48 4.42 11.58 -27.16
CA PRO A 48 5.24 12.73 -26.77
C PRO A 48 4.44 13.75 -25.95
N ARG A 49 5.11 14.50 -25.08
CA ARG A 49 4.51 15.57 -24.27
C ARG A 49 3.74 16.53 -25.18
N GLY A 50 2.49 16.80 -24.84
CA GLY A 50 1.59 17.66 -25.62
C GLY A 50 0.80 16.95 -26.73
N SER A 51 1.03 15.65 -26.98
CA SER A 51 0.26 14.87 -27.95
C SER A 51 -1.16 14.54 -27.47
N GLY A 52 -1.36 14.42 -26.15
CA GLY A 52 -2.58 13.86 -25.57
C GLY A 52 -2.64 12.32 -25.61
N GLU A 53 -1.64 11.67 -26.21
CA GLU A 53 -1.57 10.21 -26.30
C GLU A 53 -1.00 9.61 -25.01
N SER A 54 -1.79 8.77 -24.33
CA SER A 54 -1.36 8.08 -23.11
C SER A 54 -0.54 6.85 -23.46
N TYR A 55 0.66 6.76 -22.91
CA TYR A 55 1.60 5.67 -23.18
C TYR A 55 1.51 4.51 -22.16
N ILE A 56 0.94 4.73 -20.97
CA ILE A 56 0.81 3.71 -19.91
C ILE A 56 -0.56 3.81 -19.24
N PHE A 57 -1.25 2.67 -19.06
CA PHE A 57 -2.51 2.59 -18.34
C PHE A 57 -2.38 1.60 -17.17
N GLY A 58 -2.75 2.02 -15.96
CA GLY A 58 -2.86 1.15 -14.78
C GLY A 58 -1.53 0.82 -14.11
N ALA A 59 -1.00 1.74 -13.31
CA ALA A 59 0.18 1.46 -12.51
C ALA A 59 -0.04 1.94 -11.06
N GLY A 60 0.29 1.08 -10.12
CA GLY A 60 0.24 1.33 -8.69
C GLY A 60 0.94 0.17 -7.99
N ILE A 61 1.38 0.36 -6.76
CA ILE A 61 2.06 -0.69 -6.00
C ILE A 61 1.01 -1.50 -5.25
N TRP A 62 1.07 -2.83 -5.40
CA TRP A 62 0.17 -3.78 -4.74
C TRP A 62 1.01 -4.65 -3.83
N VAL A 63 0.69 -4.67 -2.55
CA VAL A 63 1.40 -5.46 -1.55
C VAL A 63 0.43 -6.45 -0.91
N GLY A 64 0.66 -7.72 -1.20
CA GLY A 64 -0.05 -8.83 -0.58
C GLY A 64 0.73 -9.40 0.59
N SER A 65 0.05 -9.69 1.70
CA SER A 65 0.65 -10.42 2.82
C SER A 65 -0.32 -11.43 3.44
N LEU A 66 0.24 -12.41 4.15
CA LEU A 66 -0.52 -13.24 5.08
C LEU A 66 -0.31 -12.69 6.49
N ARG A 67 -1.38 -12.22 7.10
CA ARG A 67 -1.35 -11.64 8.45
C ARG A 67 -2.06 -12.56 9.43
N ARG A 68 -1.43 -12.79 10.58
CA ARG A 68 -2.06 -13.50 11.70
C ARG A 68 -3.30 -12.74 12.14
N VAL A 69 -4.39 -13.47 12.36
CA VAL A 69 -5.60 -12.94 13.00
C VAL A 69 -5.42 -13.09 14.50
N GLU A 70 -5.18 -11.98 15.19
CA GLU A 70 -4.94 -12.00 16.64
C GLU A 70 -6.18 -12.49 17.40
N GLY A 71 -5.94 -13.29 18.43
CA GLY A 71 -7.01 -13.87 19.25
C GLY A 71 -7.80 -15.03 18.61
N VAL A 72 -7.53 -15.40 17.36
CA VAL A 72 -8.22 -16.50 16.67
C VAL A 72 -7.31 -17.72 16.58
N SER A 73 -7.66 -18.76 17.33
CA SER A 73 -6.94 -20.05 17.34
C SER A 73 -7.83 -21.20 17.78
N ALA A 74 -7.42 -22.42 17.45
CA ALA A 74 -8.00 -23.66 17.94
C ALA A 74 -6.91 -24.71 18.20
N GLN A 75 -7.29 -25.89 18.68
CA GLN A 75 -6.42 -27.06 18.74
C GLN A 75 -6.84 -28.08 17.70
N LEU A 76 -5.87 -28.79 17.14
CA LEU A 76 -6.14 -29.95 16.29
C LEU A 76 -6.80 -31.06 17.13
N LEU A 77 -7.93 -31.60 16.68
CA LEU A 77 -8.71 -32.58 17.45
C LEU A 77 -8.14 -34.00 17.34
N SER A 78 -7.52 -34.32 16.22
CA SER A 78 -6.89 -35.62 15.95
C SER A 78 -5.68 -35.44 15.05
N GLU A 79 -4.77 -36.41 15.04
CA GLU A 79 -3.64 -36.40 14.13
C GLU A 79 -4.08 -36.28 12.66
N ILE A 80 -3.27 -35.62 11.84
CA ILE A 80 -3.43 -35.50 10.39
C ILE A 80 -2.12 -35.88 9.71
N ASP A 81 -2.21 -36.56 8.57
CA ASP A 81 -1.06 -36.80 7.69
C ASP A 81 -0.78 -35.58 6.79
N SER A 82 0.21 -35.67 5.88
CA SER A 82 0.56 -34.58 4.97
C SER A 82 -0.43 -34.37 3.81
N GLU A 83 -1.38 -35.27 3.61
CA GLU A 83 -2.33 -35.26 2.49
C GLU A 83 -3.76 -34.91 2.92
N ALA A 84 -4.01 -34.76 4.23
CA ALA A 84 -5.33 -34.48 4.77
C ALA A 84 -5.96 -33.22 4.15
N THR A 85 -7.15 -33.39 3.57
CA THR A 85 -7.96 -32.31 2.97
C THR A 85 -9.05 -31.81 3.91
N VAL A 86 -9.19 -32.43 5.08
CA VAL A 86 -10.10 -32.05 6.17
C VAL A 86 -9.27 -31.97 7.45
N ILE A 87 -9.26 -30.81 8.09
CA ILE A 87 -8.49 -30.57 9.33
C ILE A 87 -9.47 -30.45 10.50
N PRO A 88 -9.53 -31.44 11.40
CA PRO A 88 -10.46 -31.43 12.52
C PRO A 88 -9.92 -30.57 13.67
N LEU A 89 -10.75 -29.65 14.17
CA LEU A 89 -10.41 -28.67 15.21
C LEU A 89 -11.33 -28.81 16.43
N SER A 90 -10.85 -28.33 17.58
CA SER A 90 -11.63 -28.24 18.81
C SER A 90 -12.86 -27.33 18.67
N SER A 91 -12.80 -26.30 17.83
CA SER A 91 -13.91 -25.44 17.43
C SER A 91 -13.50 -24.62 16.20
N THR A 92 -14.45 -24.30 15.33
CA THR A 92 -14.27 -23.36 14.20
C THR A 92 -15.02 -22.03 14.40
N SER A 93 -15.66 -21.83 15.56
CA SER A 93 -16.60 -20.71 15.79
C SER A 93 -16.02 -19.31 15.60
N SER A 94 -14.70 -19.14 15.73
CA SER A 94 -13.98 -17.87 15.54
C SER A 94 -13.28 -17.74 14.19
N PHE A 95 -13.35 -18.76 13.33
CA PHE A 95 -12.70 -18.78 12.01
C PHE A 95 -13.67 -18.30 10.94
N ASP A 96 -13.14 -17.55 9.96
CA ASP A 96 -13.89 -17.21 8.75
C ASP A 96 -14.19 -18.48 7.92
N SER A 97 -15.21 -18.42 7.06
CA SER A 97 -15.63 -19.56 6.23
C SER A 97 -14.58 -20.01 5.20
N THR A 98 -13.61 -19.15 4.92
CA THR A 98 -12.42 -19.41 4.09
C THR A 98 -11.23 -18.69 4.69
N GLY A 99 -10.02 -19.23 4.55
CA GLY A 99 -8.84 -18.54 5.06
C GLY A 99 -7.58 -19.38 4.97
N VAL A 100 -6.58 -18.96 5.75
CA VAL A 100 -5.34 -19.71 5.93
C VAL A 100 -5.20 -20.02 7.41
N VAL A 101 -4.68 -21.19 7.74
CA VAL A 101 -4.24 -21.50 9.09
C VAL A 101 -2.77 -21.85 9.11
N ARG A 102 -2.12 -21.65 10.25
CA ARG A 102 -0.77 -22.12 10.51
C ARG A 102 -0.80 -23.20 11.59
N ILE A 103 -0.13 -24.32 11.34
CA ILE A 103 0.16 -25.37 12.32
C ILE A 103 1.66 -25.63 12.26
N GLY A 104 2.39 -25.49 13.37
CA GLY A 104 3.85 -25.52 13.33
C GLY A 104 4.43 -24.52 12.32
N ASP A 105 5.15 -25.02 11.32
CA ASP A 105 5.70 -24.22 10.20
C ASP A 105 4.90 -24.36 8.89
N GLU A 106 3.82 -25.13 8.89
CA GLU A 106 2.96 -25.30 7.72
C GLU A 106 1.86 -24.23 7.68
N LEU A 107 1.66 -23.63 6.52
CA LEU A 107 0.47 -22.86 6.19
C LEU A 107 -0.48 -23.73 5.37
N ILE A 108 -1.76 -23.72 5.73
CA ILE A 108 -2.81 -24.52 5.10
C ILE A 108 -3.94 -23.59 4.70
N HIS A 109 -4.25 -23.51 3.41
CA HIS A 109 -5.43 -22.79 2.95
C HIS A 109 -6.66 -23.69 3.06
N TYR A 110 -7.80 -23.15 3.46
CA TYR A 110 -9.08 -23.85 3.50
C TYR A 110 -10.17 -23.00 2.84
N SER A 111 -11.09 -23.63 2.11
CA SER A 111 -12.17 -22.96 1.39
C SER A 111 -13.57 -23.40 1.83
N GLY A 112 -13.66 -24.10 2.96
CA GLY A 112 -14.93 -24.40 3.60
C GLY A 112 -14.77 -24.63 5.09
N LEU A 113 -15.87 -24.48 5.81
CA LEU A 113 -15.93 -24.61 7.26
C LEU A 113 -17.16 -25.44 7.66
N ALA A 114 -16.97 -26.35 8.61
CA ALA A 114 -18.02 -27.02 9.37
C ALA A 114 -17.75 -26.83 10.87
N ASP A 115 -18.69 -27.23 11.75
CA ASP A 115 -18.66 -26.97 13.20
C ASP A 115 -17.32 -27.28 13.90
N THR A 116 -16.62 -28.31 13.42
CA THR A 116 -15.33 -28.76 13.98
C THR A 116 -14.30 -29.10 12.90
N CYS A 117 -14.49 -28.67 11.66
CA CYS A 117 -13.57 -29.00 10.58
C CYS A 117 -13.32 -27.82 9.63
N LEU A 118 -12.06 -27.62 9.26
CA LEU A 118 -11.69 -26.93 8.03
C LEU A 118 -11.83 -27.92 6.86
N LEU A 119 -12.44 -27.49 5.77
CA LEU A 119 -12.75 -28.31 4.61
C LEU A 119 -11.96 -27.84 3.38
N ASN A 120 -11.78 -28.75 2.43
CA ASN A 120 -11.13 -28.49 1.13
C ASN A 120 -9.72 -27.89 1.32
N CYS A 121 -8.97 -28.45 2.26
CA CYS A 121 -7.68 -27.92 2.67
C CYS A 121 -6.62 -28.19 1.61
N ILE A 122 -5.84 -27.15 1.29
CA ILE A 122 -4.65 -27.20 0.45
C ILE A 122 -3.45 -27.04 1.38
N ARG A 123 -2.67 -28.11 1.48
CA ARG A 123 -1.48 -28.24 2.31
C ARG A 123 -0.28 -27.53 1.69
N GLY A 124 0.70 -27.16 2.49
CA GLY A 124 1.91 -26.47 2.01
C GLY A 124 1.65 -25.13 1.31
N PHE A 125 0.61 -24.42 1.74
CA PHE A 125 0.23 -23.14 1.16
C PHE A 125 1.36 -22.10 1.30
N ALA A 126 1.40 -21.15 0.38
CA ALA A 126 2.43 -20.10 0.31
C ALA A 126 3.89 -20.62 0.31
N GLY A 127 4.11 -21.83 -0.22
CA GLY A 127 5.44 -22.43 -0.36
C GLY A 127 5.97 -23.13 0.89
N THR A 128 5.12 -23.34 1.90
CA THR A 128 5.47 -24.20 3.06
C THR A 128 5.43 -25.68 2.68
N ALA A 129 6.04 -26.55 3.49
CA ALA A 129 6.05 -27.99 3.24
C ALA A 129 4.90 -28.68 3.98
N PRO A 130 4.08 -29.52 3.31
CA PRO A 130 3.11 -30.38 3.98
C PRO A 130 3.79 -31.33 4.98
N THR A 131 3.29 -31.40 6.21
CA THR A 131 3.79 -32.33 7.23
C THR A 131 2.65 -33.03 7.99
N SER A 132 2.94 -34.12 8.66
CA SER A 132 1.99 -34.66 9.65
C SER A 132 1.97 -33.78 10.90
N HIS A 133 0.80 -33.63 11.52
CA HIS A 133 0.62 -32.88 12.77
C HIS A 133 -0.09 -33.74 13.81
N GLY A 134 0.32 -33.59 15.07
CA GLY A 134 -0.22 -34.28 16.22
C GLY A 134 -1.48 -33.63 16.78
N ALA A 135 -2.35 -34.44 17.39
CA ALA A 135 -3.50 -33.95 18.12
C ALA A 135 -3.08 -32.98 19.25
N GLY A 136 -3.87 -31.93 19.46
CA GLY A 136 -3.61 -30.87 20.45
C GLY A 136 -2.68 -29.76 19.96
N GLU A 137 -2.06 -29.87 18.77
CA GLU A 137 -1.28 -28.78 18.19
C GLU A 137 -2.12 -27.52 17.97
N ILE A 138 -1.52 -26.35 18.19
CA ILE A 138 -2.19 -25.06 18.04
C ILE A 138 -2.33 -24.73 16.56
N VAL A 139 -3.56 -24.38 16.18
CA VAL A 139 -3.93 -23.91 14.85
C VAL A 139 -4.23 -22.42 14.93
N LEU A 140 -3.40 -21.60 14.29
CA LEU A 140 -3.52 -20.15 14.29
C LEU A 140 -4.17 -19.67 12.99
N ALA A 141 -5.16 -18.78 13.06
CA ALA A 141 -5.76 -18.21 11.87
C ALA A 141 -4.89 -17.12 11.23
N TYR A 142 -4.88 -17.10 9.91
CA TYR A 142 -4.25 -16.11 9.05
C TYR A 142 -5.24 -15.68 7.97
N ARG A 143 -5.10 -14.44 7.52
CA ARG A 143 -5.88 -13.88 6.41
C ARG A 143 -4.95 -13.31 5.36
N ALA A 144 -5.35 -13.43 4.10
CA ALA A 144 -4.70 -12.72 3.00
C ALA A 144 -5.18 -11.28 3.03
N LEU A 145 -4.23 -10.35 3.09
CA LEU A 145 -4.48 -8.92 2.98
C LEU A 145 -3.83 -8.41 1.70
N MET A 146 -4.48 -7.41 1.11
CA MET A 146 -3.95 -6.66 -0.01
C MET A 146 -4.07 -5.18 0.36
N THR A 147 -3.02 -4.42 0.05
CA THR A 147 -3.06 -2.97 0.11
C THR A 147 -2.52 -2.44 -1.22
N VAL A 148 -3.24 -1.50 -1.83
CA VAL A 148 -2.94 -0.99 -3.16
C VAL A 148 -2.83 0.52 -3.18
N GLY A 149 -1.78 1.06 -3.80
CA GLY A 149 -1.71 2.49 -4.05
C GLY A 149 -2.81 2.98 -5.01
N TYR A 150 -3.29 2.10 -5.89
CA TYR A 150 -4.30 2.43 -6.89
C TYR A 150 -5.40 1.37 -6.93
N ASN A 151 -6.65 1.79 -6.70
CA ASN A 151 -7.82 0.94 -6.82
C ASN A 151 -8.26 0.88 -8.30
N PRO A 152 -8.10 -0.27 -8.98
CA PRO A 152 -8.42 -0.39 -10.40
C PRO A 152 -9.92 -0.36 -10.69
N SER A 153 -10.77 -0.50 -9.67
CA SER A 153 -12.22 -0.59 -9.83
C SER A 153 -12.87 0.78 -10.01
N ASN A 154 -12.29 1.82 -9.42
CA ASN A 154 -12.87 3.17 -9.43
C ASN A 154 -11.83 4.31 -9.49
N GLY A 155 -10.53 4.00 -9.49
CA GLY A 155 -9.46 4.99 -9.50
C GLY A 155 -9.21 5.67 -8.15
N SER A 156 -9.84 5.21 -7.07
CA SER A 156 -9.52 5.61 -5.70
C SER A 156 -8.15 5.05 -5.27
N THR A 157 -7.75 5.30 -4.04
CA THR A 157 -6.47 4.87 -3.47
C THR A 157 -6.67 4.31 -2.07
N GLU A 158 -5.77 3.43 -1.66
CA GLU A 158 -5.64 2.94 -0.29
C GLU A 158 -4.37 3.48 0.40
N PHE A 159 -3.47 4.15 -0.34
CA PHE A 159 -2.32 4.84 0.24
C PHE A 159 -2.55 6.34 0.39
N VAL A 160 -1.97 6.90 1.44
CA VAL A 160 -2.05 8.30 1.86
C VAL A 160 -0.63 8.87 2.05
N PRO A 161 -0.43 10.20 1.97
CA PRO A 161 0.89 10.81 2.12
C PRO A 161 1.57 10.47 3.44
N GLY A 162 2.91 10.56 3.45
CA GLY A 162 3.69 10.64 4.68
C GLY A 162 4.19 9.33 5.27
N ASP A 163 4.91 9.45 6.39
CA ASP A 163 5.47 8.33 7.15
C ASP A 163 4.50 7.79 8.21
N LEU A 164 4.64 6.53 8.59
CA LEU A 164 3.93 5.94 9.71
C LEU A 164 4.48 6.47 11.06
N PRO A 165 3.62 6.73 12.06
CA PRO A 165 2.18 6.62 11.99
C PRO A 165 1.53 7.86 11.35
N ASN A 166 0.58 7.68 10.41
CA ASN A 166 -0.12 8.82 9.76
C ASN A 166 -1.65 8.70 9.74
N GLU A 167 -2.25 8.75 10.93
CA GLU A 167 -3.69 8.82 11.09
C GLU A 167 -4.28 10.16 10.57
N PRO A 168 -5.56 10.21 10.16
CA PRO A 168 -6.14 11.29 9.38
C PRO A 168 -5.88 12.68 9.96
N GLY A 169 -5.35 13.58 9.13
CA GLY A 169 -5.07 14.96 9.53
C GLY A 169 -4.00 15.65 8.68
N TYR A 170 -3.05 14.89 8.12
CA TYR A 170 -2.09 15.31 7.09
C TYR A 170 -1.52 16.71 7.29
N SER A 171 -1.11 17.01 8.53
CA SER A 171 -0.75 18.36 8.93
C SER A 171 0.73 18.68 8.70
N ASP A 172 1.55 17.67 8.41
CA ASP A 172 2.96 17.87 8.11
C ASP A 172 3.15 18.36 6.67
N SER A 173 3.62 19.60 6.53
CA SER A 173 3.96 20.19 5.23
C SER A 173 5.08 19.45 4.49
N LEU A 174 5.84 18.58 5.16
CA LEU A 174 6.89 17.74 4.58
C LEU A 174 6.34 16.46 3.93
N ASP A 175 5.10 16.08 4.19
CA ASP A 175 4.41 14.94 3.57
C ASP A 175 3.95 15.29 2.14
N ARG A 176 4.93 15.57 1.28
CA ARG A 176 4.71 16.07 -0.08
C ARG A 176 5.68 15.43 -1.06
N ILE A 177 5.43 15.64 -2.35
CA ILE A 177 6.41 15.29 -3.38
C ILE A 177 7.55 16.31 -3.39
N TYR A 178 8.77 15.81 -3.55
CA TYR A 178 9.99 16.58 -3.78
C TYR A 178 10.46 16.39 -5.22
N PHE A 179 10.98 17.45 -5.83
CA PHE A 179 11.63 17.41 -7.15
C PHE A 179 13.07 17.93 -7.08
N SER A 180 14.02 17.22 -7.67
CA SER A 180 15.45 17.56 -7.53
C SER A 180 15.90 18.80 -8.29
N ASP A 181 15.10 19.29 -9.24
CA ASP A 181 15.34 20.51 -10.02
C ASP A 181 14.66 21.74 -9.41
N ASN A 182 13.86 21.56 -8.35
CA ASN A 182 13.33 22.64 -7.55
C ASN A 182 14.34 23.02 -6.44
N PRO A 183 14.87 24.25 -6.41
CA PRO A 183 15.85 24.67 -5.40
C PRO A 183 15.36 24.55 -3.95
N ALA A 184 14.04 24.77 -3.72
CA ALA A 184 13.46 24.63 -2.38
C ALA A 184 13.46 23.17 -1.89
N ASP A 185 13.36 22.22 -2.82
CA ASP A 185 13.31 20.79 -2.53
C ASP A 185 14.69 20.17 -2.48
N THR A 186 15.63 20.66 -3.30
CA THR A 186 17.02 20.16 -3.34
C THR A 186 17.68 20.20 -1.95
N THR A 187 17.41 21.27 -1.20
CA THR A 187 17.90 21.44 0.18
C THR A 187 17.32 20.37 1.12
N LEU A 188 16.05 20.00 0.94
CA LEU A 188 15.33 19.01 1.75
C LEU A 188 15.35 17.59 1.15
N TRP A 189 16.11 17.39 0.07
CA TRP A 189 16.07 16.16 -0.73
C TRP A 189 16.30 14.90 0.11
N PRO A 190 15.36 13.94 0.18
CA PRO A 190 15.45 12.85 1.16
C PRO A 190 16.59 11.85 0.93
N LEU A 191 17.00 11.62 -0.33
CA LEU A 191 18.05 10.65 -0.65
C LEU A 191 19.44 11.29 -0.46
N ARG A 192 20.25 10.72 0.44
CA ARG A 192 21.58 11.22 0.81
C ARG A 192 22.67 10.15 0.68
N ASP A 193 23.87 10.57 0.30
CA ASP A 193 25.07 9.73 0.33
C ASP A 193 25.61 9.55 1.76
N SER A 194 26.69 8.77 1.90
CA SER A 194 27.34 8.54 3.21
C SER A 194 27.96 9.79 3.84
N LEU A 195 28.11 10.88 3.07
CA LEU A 195 28.64 12.17 3.52
C LEU A 195 27.52 13.20 3.78
N GLY A 196 26.26 12.82 3.57
CA GLY A 196 25.09 13.68 3.74
C GLY A 196 24.75 14.57 2.54
N ASN A 197 25.40 14.40 1.39
CA ASN A 197 25.08 15.17 0.18
C ASN A 197 23.82 14.60 -0.51
N PRO A 198 23.00 15.43 -1.18
CA PRO A 198 21.90 14.94 -2.02
C PRO A 198 22.38 13.95 -3.10
N ILE A 199 21.67 12.82 -3.23
CA ILE A 199 21.82 11.90 -4.38
C ILE A 199 20.80 12.30 -5.44
N VAL A 200 21.27 12.81 -6.57
CA VAL A 200 20.47 13.15 -7.75
C VAL A 200 21.07 12.44 -8.97
N LEU A 201 20.28 11.67 -9.70
CA LEU A 201 20.73 10.74 -10.74
C LEU A 201 20.32 11.15 -12.17
N SER A 202 19.24 11.90 -12.33
CA SER A 202 18.71 12.27 -13.65
C SER A 202 18.49 13.79 -13.81
N SER A 203 17.85 14.20 -14.91
CA SER A 203 17.60 15.63 -15.20
C SER A 203 16.56 16.22 -14.25
N GLN A 204 15.66 15.38 -13.76
CA GLN A 204 14.63 15.72 -12.79
C GLN A 204 14.37 14.40 -12.03
N ASP A 205 14.67 14.32 -10.75
CA ASP A 205 14.29 13.18 -9.92
C ASP A 205 13.05 13.59 -9.12
N SER A 206 12.21 12.63 -8.78
CA SER A 206 11.07 12.82 -7.89
C SER A 206 11.12 11.86 -6.71
N TYR A 207 10.69 12.31 -5.55
CA TYR A 207 10.55 11.50 -4.34
C TYR A 207 9.17 11.72 -3.72
N ALA A 208 8.48 10.64 -3.39
CA ALA A 208 7.25 10.66 -2.62
C ALA A 208 7.27 9.56 -1.56
N MET A 209 6.72 9.86 -0.39
CA MET A 209 6.46 8.88 0.67
C MET A 209 4.96 8.78 0.89
N MET A 210 4.47 7.54 1.02
CA MET A 210 3.07 7.22 1.25
C MET A 210 2.96 5.95 2.09
N ASN A 211 1.83 5.76 2.76
CA ASN A 211 1.53 4.61 3.62
C ASN A 211 0.05 4.23 3.54
N ASP A 212 -0.38 3.13 4.15
CA ASP A 212 -1.78 2.69 4.14
C ASP A 212 -2.56 2.96 5.43
N GLU A 213 -2.00 3.67 6.40
CA GLU A 213 -2.61 3.90 7.72
C GLU A 213 -3.60 5.08 7.71
N ASP A 214 -4.68 4.97 6.95
CA ASP A 214 -5.88 5.79 7.15
C ASP A 214 -7.13 4.95 6.91
N SER A 215 -7.90 4.71 7.97
CA SER A 215 -9.14 3.93 7.92
C SER A 215 -10.21 4.44 6.96
N SER A 216 -10.16 5.72 6.56
CA SER A 216 -11.06 6.31 5.55
C SER A 216 -10.68 5.95 4.11
N HIS A 217 -9.45 5.52 3.88
CA HIS A 217 -8.90 5.13 2.56
C HIS A 217 -8.56 3.63 2.48
N CYS A 218 -8.10 3.04 3.58
CA CYS A 218 -7.80 1.62 3.73
C CYS A 218 -8.51 1.07 4.98
N SER A 219 -9.57 0.30 4.80
CA SER A 219 -10.34 -0.23 5.93
C SER A 219 -9.60 -1.30 6.76
N ASP A 220 -8.52 -1.87 6.24
CA ASP A 220 -7.74 -2.92 6.90
C ASP A 220 -6.25 -2.82 6.54
N PRO A 221 -5.54 -1.82 7.10
CA PRO A 221 -4.17 -1.51 6.72
C PRO A 221 -3.20 -2.62 7.13
N GLN A 222 -2.17 -2.79 6.30
CA GLN A 222 -1.01 -3.62 6.58
C GLN A 222 0.08 -2.86 7.33
N PHE A 223 -0.08 -1.55 7.54
CA PHE A 223 0.89 -0.66 8.17
C PHE A 223 2.21 -0.66 7.40
N ILE A 224 2.10 -0.50 6.09
CA ILE A 224 3.27 -0.41 5.22
C ILE A 224 3.51 1.02 4.79
N LYS A 225 4.79 1.33 4.60
CA LYS A 225 5.25 2.55 3.95
C LYS A 225 5.87 2.21 2.60
N VAL A 226 5.57 3.03 1.61
CA VAL A 226 6.16 3.00 0.28
C VAL A 226 6.91 4.31 0.04
N MET A 227 8.18 4.18 -0.34
CA MET A 227 8.98 5.29 -0.86
C MET A 227 9.10 5.11 -2.37
N GLN A 228 8.51 6.04 -3.11
CA GLN A 228 8.56 6.06 -4.57
C GLN A 228 9.61 7.05 -5.05
N VAL A 229 10.54 6.57 -5.87
CA VAL A 229 11.56 7.40 -6.53
C VAL A 229 11.37 7.31 -8.03
N GLY A 230 11.16 8.45 -8.68
CA GLY A 230 11.08 8.56 -10.13
C GLY A 230 12.29 9.28 -10.71
N TYR A 231 12.70 8.88 -11.91
CA TYR A 231 13.80 9.48 -12.66
C TYR A 231 13.33 9.87 -14.06
N SER A 232 13.75 11.02 -14.57
CA SER A 232 13.56 11.37 -15.98
C SER A 232 14.78 12.08 -16.55
N TRP A 233 15.11 11.69 -17.77
CA TRP A 233 16.21 12.25 -18.53
C TRP A 233 15.68 13.09 -19.66
N SER A 234 16.40 14.19 -19.94
CA SER A 234 16.15 14.97 -21.14
C SER A 234 16.50 14.14 -22.38
N TYR A 235 15.58 14.10 -23.35
CA TYR A 235 15.86 13.56 -24.67
C TYR A 235 16.58 14.64 -25.49
N HIS A 236 17.87 14.46 -25.75
CA HIS A 236 18.65 15.31 -26.64
C HIS A 236 18.86 14.56 -27.97
N TYR A 237 18.44 15.17 -29.07
CA TYR A 237 18.79 14.75 -30.44
C TYR A 237 20.00 15.53 -30.95
#